data_AF-A0A3D9B2H8-F1
#
_entry.id   AF-A0A3D9B2H8-F1
#
_cell.length_a   1.000
_cell.length_b   1.000
_cell.length_c   1.000
_cell.angle_alpha   90.00
_cell.angle_beta   90.00
_cell.angle_gamma   90.00
#
_symmetry.space_group_name_H-M   'P 1'
#
loop_
_entity.id
_entity.type
_entity.pdbx_description
1 polymer ?
#
loop_
_entity_poly.entity_id
_entity_poly.type
_entity_poly.pdbx_seq_one_letter_code
_entity_poly.pdbx_strand_id
1 'polypeptide(L)'
;MGKFKKRINIENATSFKLEYLEGKDLKSKEFNTYKAMEQFHARQRDFSYLDLHRYAFVENKWHRFIKLRSLFVFEKEIEFINKIFNENIEVENPQIFKNEE
;
A
#
# COMPACT_ATOMS: atom_id res chain seq x y z
N MET A 1 10.65 26.31 4.70
CA MET A 1 9.84 25.53 5.67
C MET A 1 8.82 24.71 4.91
N GLY A 2 8.92 23.38 4.94
CA GLY A 2 7.90 22.52 4.36
C GLY A 2 6.57 22.72 5.09
N LYS A 3 5.45 22.84 4.36
CA LYS A 3 4.12 22.94 4.98
C LYS A 3 3.87 21.64 5.76
N PHE A 4 3.68 21.73 7.08
CA PHE A 4 3.26 20.59 7.89
C PHE A 4 1.94 20.04 7.32
N LYS A 5 1.94 18.78 6.89
CA LYS A 5 0.71 18.13 6.40
C LYS A 5 -0.18 17.81 7.61
N LYS A 6 -1.48 18.11 7.52
CA LYS A 6 -2.48 17.77 8.55
C LYS A 6 -2.44 16.25 8.78
N ARG A 7 -2.39 15.83 10.06
CA ARG A 7 -2.53 14.41 10.42
C ARG A 7 -3.94 13.94 10.08
N ILE A 8 -4.06 12.82 9.38
CA ILE A 8 -5.35 12.23 9.00
C ILE A 8 -5.63 11.10 9.98
N ASN A 9 -6.81 11.11 10.61
CA ASN A 9 -7.25 10.00 11.43
C ASN A 9 -7.97 8.96 10.58
N ILE A 10 -7.30 7.84 10.30
CA ILE A 10 -7.85 6.73 9.52
C ILE A 10 -8.93 5.95 10.26
N GLU A 11 -9.09 6.12 11.58
CA GLU A 11 -10.17 5.50 12.35
C GLU A 11 -11.54 6.03 11.93
N ASN A 12 -11.58 7.26 11.40
CA ASN A 12 -12.78 7.87 10.86
C ASN A 12 -13.08 7.44 9.41
N ALA A 13 -12.30 6.51 8.85
CA ALA A 13 -12.49 6.09 7.48
C ALA A 13 -13.75 5.24 7.33
N THR A 14 -14.57 5.56 6.32
CA THR A 14 -15.80 4.80 6.03
C THR A 14 -15.56 3.66 5.04
N SER A 15 -14.41 3.66 4.35
CA SER A 15 -14.03 2.63 3.40
C SER A 15 -12.51 2.54 3.28
N PHE A 16 -12.04 1.37 2.87
CA PHE A 16 -10.64 1.05 2.66
C PHE A 16 -10.47 0.43 1.28
N LYS A 17 -9.36 0.71 0.61
CA LYS A 17 -9.04 0.14 -0.70
C LYS A 17 -7.63 -0.43 -0.69
N LEU A 18 -7.46 -1.59 -1.28
CA LEU A 18 -6.19 -2.27 -1.48
C LEU A 18 -5.93 -2.41 -2.98
N GLU A 19 -4.79 -1.93 -3.45
CA GLU A 19 -4.28 -2.18 -4.79
C GLU A 19 -3.14 -3.19 -4.70
N TYR A 20 -3.22 -4.22 -5.54
CA TYR A 20 -2.30 -5.34 -5.52
C TYR A 20 -2.13 -5.91 -6.92
N LEU A 21 -0.99 -6.55 -7.16
CA LEU A 21 -0.78 -7.39 -8.33
C LEU A 21 -1.19 -8.81 -8.02
N GLU A 22 -1.80 -9.46 -8.99
CA GLU A 22 -1.98 -10.90 -9.05
C GLU A 22 -1.35 -11.37 -10.36
N GLY A 23 -0.09 -11.79 -10.29
CA GLY A 23 0.74 -12.00 -11.47
C GLY A 23 1.06 -10.68 -12.17
N LYS A 24 0.52 -10.49 -13.38
CA LYS A 24 0.71 -9.26 -14.19
C LYS A 24 -0.45 -8.26 -14.07
N ASP A 25 -1.57 -8.69 -13.49
CA ASP A 25 -2.78 -7.88 -13.50
C ASP A 25 -2.84 -6.99 -12.26
N LEU A 26 -2.95 -5.68 -12.49
CA LEU A 26 -3.25 -4.71 -11.44
C LEU A 26 -4.72 -4.86 -11.04
N LYS A 27 -4.95 -5.29 -9.81
CA LYS A 27 -6.28 -5.42 -9.22
C LYS A 27 -6.45 -4.43 -8.08
N SER A 28 -7.70 -4.08 -7.84
CA SER A 28 -8.05 -3.28 -6.66
C SER A 28 -9.33 -3.81 -6.03
N LYS A 29 -9.40 -3.71 -4.70
CA LYS A 29 -10.55 -4.16 -3.92
C LYS A 29 -10.87 -3.19 -2.80
N GLU A 30 -12.15 -2.89 -2.66
CA GLU A 30 -12.67 -2.04 -1.60
C GLU A 30 -13.28 -2.86 -0.45
N PHE A 31 -13.21 -2.31 0.75
CA PHE A 31 -13.61 -2.94 2.01
C PHE A 31 -14.29 -1.91 2.91
N ASN A 32 -15.33 -2.34 3.63
CA ASN A 32 -16.03 -1.48 4.59
C ASN A 32 -15.22 -1.26 5.87
N THR A 33 -14.23 -2.10 6.17
CA THR A 33 -13.42 -1.99 7.39
C THR A 33 -11.96 -2.33 7.12
N TYR A 34 -11.06 -1.69 7.88
CA TYR A 34 -9.63 -2.00 7.84
C TYR A 34 -9.35 -3.48 8.17
N LYS A 35 -10.06 -4.02 9.16
CA LYS A 35 -9.92 -5.43 9.56
C LYS A 35 -10.21 -6.39 8.42
N ALA A 36 -11.26 -6.15 7.63
CA ALA A 36 -11.61 -7.00 6.49
C ALA A 36 -10.53 -6.95 5.40
N MET A 37 -9.96 -5.77 5.14
CA MET A 37 -8.84 -5.60 4.22
C MET A 37 -7.61 -6.40 4.69
N GLU A 38 -7.24 -6.29 5.97
CA GLU A 38 -6.11 -7.03 6.55
C GLU A 38 -6.32 -8.54 6.49
N GLN A 39 -7.53 -9.03 6.77
CA GLN A 39 -7.86 -10.46 6.65
C GLN A 39 -7.82 -10.94 5.21
N PHE A 40 -8.21 -10.10 4.24
CA PHE A 40 -8.04 -10.43 2.83
C PHE A 40 -6.56 -10.53 2.47
N HIS A 41 -5.76 -9.54 2.83
CA HIS A 41 -4.32 -9.52 2.59
C HIS A 41 -3.60 -10.71 3.23
N ALA A 42 -3.89 -11.01 4.50
CA ALA A 42 -3.26 -12.11 5.24
C ALA A 42 -3.61 -13.50 4.70
N ARG A 43 -4.70 -13.64 3.92
CA ARG A 43 -5.07 -14.89 3.24
C ARG A 43 -4.34 -15.09 1.92
N GLN A 44 -3.71 -14.05 1.37
CA GLN A 44 -2.96 -14.17 0.14
C GLN A 44 -1.68 -14.94 0.43
N ARG A 45 -1.63 -16.16 -0.10
CA ARG A 45 -0.47 -17.07 0.00
C ARG A 45 0.20 -17.29 -1.34
N ASP A 46 -0.37 -16.75 -2.40
CA ASP A 46 0.17 -16.87 -3.75
C ASP A 46 1.46 -16.06 -3.86
N PHE A 47 2.51 -16.66 -4.42
CA PHE A 47 3.79 -15.99 -4.65
C PHE A 47 3.65 -14.83 -5.65
N SER A 48 2.67 -14.92 -6.55
CA SER A 48 2.37 -13.88 -7.54
C SER A 48 1.61 -12.68 -6.96
N TYR A 49 1.20 -12.73 -5.70
CA TYR A 49 0.53 -11.64 -5.02
C TYR A 49 1.55 -10.59 -4.52
N LEU A 50 1.39 -9.34 -4.94
CA LEU A 50 2.17 -8.22 -4.43
C LEU A 50 1.25 -7.09 -3.97
N ASP A 51 1.31 -6.75 -2.68
CA ASP A 51 0.63 -5.58 -2.13
C ASP A 51 1.38 -4.29 -2.53
N LEU A 52 0.68 -3.36 -3.16
CA LEU A 52 1.24 -2.10 -3.65
C LEU A 52 0.82 -0.91 -2.80
N HIS A 53 -0.47 -0.58 -2.82
CA HIS A 53 -0.99 0.64 -2.21
C HIS A 53 -2.24 0.38 -1.39
N ARG A 54 -2.33 1.08 -0.26
CA ARG A 54 -3.46 1.03 0.66
C ARG A 54 -4.05 2.40 0.83
N TYR A 55 -5.37 2.50 0.77
CA TYR A 55 -6.09 3.76 0.89
C TYR A 55 -7.18 3.67 1.95
N ALA A 56 -7.38 4.78 2.65
CA ALA A 56 -8.49 5.01 3.57
C ALA A 56 -9.33 6.17 3.05
N PHE A 57 -10.64 6.01 3.01
CA PHE A 57 -11.57 7.05 2.59
C PHE A 57 -12.02 7.85 3.81
N VAL A 58 -11.51 9.08 3.95
CA VAL A 58 -11.74 9.97 5.09
C VAL A 58 -12.12 11.35 4.55
N GLU A 59 -13.07 12.05 5.17
CA GLU A 59 -13.48 13.42 4.77
C GLU A 59 -13.78 13.52 3.25
N ASN A 60 -14.44 12.49 2.69
CA ASN A 60 -14.81 12.39 1.28
C ASN A 60 -13.62 12.32 0.29
N LYS A 61 -12.45 11.87 0.75
CA LYS A 61 -11.23 11.73 -0.06
C LYS A 61 -10.49 10.44 0.26
N TRP A 62 -9.88 9.85 -0.76
CA TRP A 62 -8.98 8.71 -0.61
C TRP A 62 -7.58 9.19 -0.19
N HIS A 63 -7.09 8.62 0.89
CA HIS A 63 -5.77 8.92 1.45
C HIS A 63 -4.93 7.65 1.50
N ARG A 64 -3.78 7.69 0.81
CA ARG A 64 -2.82 6.57 0.88
C ARG A 64 -2.19 6.50 2.26
N PHE A 65 -2.07 5.29 2.80
CA PHE A 65 -1.39 5.03 4.06
C PHE A 65 -0.52 3.78 3.95
N ILE A 66 0.42 3.63 4.89
CA ILE A 66 1.23 2.41 5.05
C ILE A 66 1.07 1.93 6.48
N LYS A 67 1.01 0.60 6.64
CA LYS A 67 1.09 -0.03 7.95
C LYS A 67 2.57 -0.12 8.36
N LEU A 68 2.92 0.58 9.42
CA LEU A 68 4.25 0.46 10.01
C LEU A 68 4.40 -0.93 10.66
N ARG A 69 5.58 -1.54 10.49
CA ARG A 69 5.91 -2.84 11.10
C ARG A 69 6.27 -2.70 12.58
N SER A 70 6.74 -1.53 12.98
CA SER A 70 7.21 -1.18 14.31
C SER A 70 6.68 0.18 14.73
N LEU A 71 6.52 0.41 16.04
CA LEU A 71 6.23 1.73 16.59
C LEU A 71 7.42 2.69 16.42
N PHE A 72 8.63 2.14 16.48
CA PHE A 72 9.86 2.88 16.26
C PHE A 72 10.20 2.81 14.77
N VAL A 73 10.40 3.98 14.15
CA VAL A 73 10.81 4.10 12.77
C VAL A 73 12.25 4.61 12.75
N PHE A 74 13.16 3.79 12.26
CA PHE A 74 14.56 4.17 12.06
C PHE A 74 14.73 4.91 10.72
N GLU A 75 15.82 5.66 10.58
CA GLU A 75 16.09 6.47 9.38
C GLU A 75 16.01 5.67 8.08
N LYS A 76 16.58 4.45 8.04
CA LYS A 76 16.48 3.54 6.89
C LYS A 76 15.03 3.19 6.53
N GLU A 77 14.15 3.06 7.52
CA GLU A 77 12.73 2.78 7.29
C GLU A 77 12.01 4.02 6.77
N ILE A 78 12.39 5.23 7.24
CA ILE A 78 11.87 6.50 6.72
C ILE A 78 12.23 6.66 5.25
N GLU A 79 13.48 6.39 4.87
CA GLU A 79 13.93 6.42 3.48
C GLU A 79 13.12 5.45 2.61
N PHE A 80 12.92 4.22 3.09
CA PHE A 80 12.12 3.22 2.40
C PHE A 80 10.64 3.64 2.26
N ILE A 81 10.03 4.18 3.31
CA ILE A 81 8.65 4.68 3.27
C ILE A 81 8.54 5.83 2.26
N ASN A 82 9.48 6.78 2.29
CA ASN A 82 9.50 7.89 1.36
C ASN A 82 9.70 7.43 -0.09
N LYS A 83 10.53 6.40 -0.30
CA LYS A 83 10.71 5.76 -1.60
C LYS A 83 9.39 5.20 -2.12
N ILE A 84 8.70 4.37 -1.33
CA ILE A 84 7.38 3.79 -1.70
C ILE A 84 6.33 4.87 -1.96
N PHE A 85 6.31 5.94 -1.17
CA PHE A 85 5.32 7.00 -1.35
C PHE A 85 5.63 7.91 -2.56
N ASN A 86 6.89 8.20 -2.86
CA ASN A 86 7.23 9.18 -3.90
C ASN A 86 7.53 8.54 -5.26
N GLU A 87 7.97 7.29 -5.29
CA GLU A 87 8.14 6.58 -6.55
C GLU A 87 6.77 6.19 -7.12
N ASN A 88 6.53 6.60 -8.37
CA ASN A 88 5.55 5.91 -9.19
C ASN A 88 6.14 4.52 -9.42
N ILE A 89 5.57 3.50 -8.79
CA ILE A 89 5.90 2.11 -9.09
C ILE A 89 5.44 1.88 -10.53
N GLU A 90 6.32 2.13 -11.51
CA GLU A 90 6.17 1.58 -12.84
C GLU A 90 6.16 0.07 -12.64
N VAL A 91 5.07 -0.58 -13.04
CA VAL A 91 4.86 -2.01 -12.83
C VAL A 91 5.76 -2.80 -13.79
N GLU A 92 7.08 -2.74 -13.58
CA GLU A 92 7.98 -3.78 -14.06
C GLU A 92 7.95 -4.90 -13.01
N ASN A 93 7.24 -5.97 -13.35
CA ASN A 93 7.14 -7.17 -12.53
C ASN A 93 8.57 -7.70 -12.24
N PRO A 94 9.00 -7.87 -10.96
CA PRO A 94 10.31 -8.44 -10.65
C PRO A 94 10.47 -9.90 -11.12
N GLN A 95 9.41 -10.54 -11.61
CA GLN A 95 9.44 -11.86 -12.25
C GLN A 95 9.83 -11.83 -13.73
N ILE A 96 10.17 -10.67 -14.31
CA ILE A 96 10.78 -10.59 -15.64
C ILE A 96 12.23 -11.09 -15.51
N PHE A 97 12.42 -12.41 -15.50
CA PHE A 97 13.69 -12.97 -15.95
C PHE A 97 13.80 -12.60 -17.43
N LYS A 98 14.75 -11.74 -17.79
CA LYS A 98 15.29 -11.76 -19.15
C LYS A 98 15.88 -13.16 -19.31
N ASN A 99 15.23 -14.01 -20.12
CA ASN A 99 15.91 -15.18 -20.63
C ASN A 99 17.10 -14.64 -21.43
N GLU A 100 18.31 -14.74 -20.87
CA GLU A 100 19.52 -14.65 -21.65
C GLU A 100 19.53 -15.89 -22.55
N GLU A 101 19.27 -15.66 -23.83
CA GLU A 101 19.41 -16.63 -24.91
C GLU A 101 20.88 -16.80 -25.30
#